data_AF-A0A564U9H3-F1
#
_entry.id   AF-A0A564U9H3-F1
#
_cell.length_a   1.000
_cell.length_b   1.000
_cell.length_c   1.000
_cell.angle_alpha   90.00
_cell.angle_beta   90.00
_cell.angle_gamma   90.00
#
_symmetry.space_group_name_H-M   'P 1'
#
loop_
_entity.id
_entity.type
_entity.pdbx_description
1 polymer ?
#
loop_
_entity_poly.entity_id
_entity_poly.type
_entity_poly.pdbx_seq_one_letter_code
_entity_poly.pdbx_strand_id
1 'polypeptide(L)'
;MTTLLECYKILEQYPDSMTKDQFYRIAHISKRHAKYLLDSGLVPCHDSGKKTRRYTIQTRDVVTFLCDREDNPDKYKAPKGLYIGNSGKAKRRRSTTEIIRFHFTEPEKTGLYKEWERLAADYDNLLTTSDVTELTGYSAQSIQRWCNQKILVGFQIRGKLLVPRLSIIEFMAGNRATAIARKSPKHLELLRTYAQECHEGAMTITY
;
A
#
# COMPACT_ATOMS: atom_id res chain seq x y z
N MET A 1 22.13 16.55 21.77
CA MET A 1 22.77 16.94 23.03
C MET A 1 22.00 16.29 24.15
N THR A 2 22.30 15.02 24.40
CA THR A 2 21.97 14.36 25.64
C THR A 2 22.85 14.99 26.71
N THR A 3 22.25 15.79 27.57
CA THR A 3 22.99 16.55 28.58
C THR A 3 23.54 15.60 29.66
N LEU A 4 24.66 15.96 30.29
CA LEU A 4 25.17 15.22 31.46
C LEU A 4 24.07 15.01 32.53
N LEU A 5 23.17 15.99 32.68
CA LEU A 5 22.03 15.92 33.57
C LEU A 5 21.04 14.79 33.20
N GLU A 6 20.84 14.53 31.91
CA GLU A 6 20.00 13.41 31.45
C GLU A 6 20.67 12.06 31.73
N CYS A 7 22.00 11.97 31.57
CA CYS A 7 22.75 10.77 31.94
C CYS A 7 22.66 10.45 33.44
N TYR A 8 22.76 11.46 34.30
CA TYR A 8 22.58 11.28 35.76
C TYR A 8 21.17 10.83 36.12
N LYS A 9 20.13 11.40 35.51
CA LYS A 9 18.74 10.96 35.72
C LYS A 9 18.51 9.50 35.33
N ILE A 10 19.16 9.03 34.26
CA ILE A 10 19.08 7.62 33.85
C ILE A 10 19.70 6.70 34.91
N LEU A 11 20.85 7.09 35.49
CA LEU A 11 21.51 6.33 36.56
C LEU A 11 20.70 6.32 37.86
N GLU A 12 20.04 7.43 38.22
CA GLU A 12 19.13 7.46 39.38
C GLU A 12 17.92 6.55 39.18
N GLN A 13 17.32 6.58 37.98
CA GLN A 13 16.11 5.81 37.70
C GLN A 13 16.38 4.31 37.50
N TYR A 14 17.56 3.96 37.00
CA TYR A 14 17.97 2.59 36.68
C TYR A 14 19.40 2.35 37.19
N PRO A 15 19.62 2.12 38.50
CA PRO A 15 20.97 2.08 39.06
C PRO A 15 21.83 0.93 38.52
N ASP A 16 21.24 -0.24 38.30
CA ASP A 16 22.01 -1.44 37.93
C ASP A 16 21.93 -1.75 36.44
N SER A 17 20.75 -2.12 35.97
CA SER A 17 20.55 -2.59 34.60
C SER A 17 19.15 -2.27 34.09
N MET A 18 18.99 -2.35 32.78
CA MET A 18 17.72 -2.14 32.11
C MET A 18 17.47 -3.17 31.02
N THR A 19 16.20 -3.36 30.70
CA THR A 19 15.73 -4.23 29.63
C THR A 19 15.88 -3.56 28.27
N LYS A 20 15.87 -4.37 27.19
CA LYS A 20 15.78 -3.82 25.82
C LYS A 20 14.59 -2.87 25.62
N ASP A 21 13.48 -3.09 26.34
CA ASP A 21 12.27 -2.28 26.22
C ASP A 21 12.44 -0.89 26.88
N GLN A 22 13.22 -0.78 27.96
CA GLN A 22 13.63 0.50 28.53
C GLN A 22 14.68 1.18 27.65
N PHE A 23 15.67 0.43 27.19
CA PHE A 23 16.77 0.94 26.38
C PHE A 23 16.32 1.70 25.12
N TYR A 24 15.42 1.12 24.30
CA TYR A 24 15.01 1.83 23.06
C TYR A 24 14.22 3.12 23.33
N ARG A 25 13.51 3.20 24.48
CA ARG A 25 12.78 4.42 24.88
C ARG A 25 13.75 5.51 25.27
N ILE A 26 14.72 5.18 26.13
CA ILE A 26 15.77 6.09 26.59
C ILE A 26 16.63 6.57 25.41
N ALA A 27 17.02 5.66 24.52
CA ALA A 27 17.88 5.97 23.37
C ALA A 27 17.13 6.61 22.19
N HIS A 28 15.80 6.75 22.26
CA HIS A 28 14.95 7.27 21.19
C HIS A 28 15.18 6.59 19.83
N ILE A 29 15.26 5.26 19.82
CA ILE A 29 15.45 4.43 18.62
C ILE A 29 14.34 3.41 18.47
N SER A 30 14.17 2.85 17.27
CA SER A 30 13.18 1.78 17.09
C SER A 30 13.57 0.51 17.86
N LYS A 31 12.57 -0.29 18.28
CA LYS A 31 12.78 -1.62 18.89
C LYS A 31 13.66 -2.55 18.03
N ARG A 32 13.60 -2.38 16.70
CA ARG A 32 14.40 -3.11 15.72
C ARG A 32 15.86 -2.68 15.76
N HIS A 33 16.09 -1.37 15.76
CA HIS A 33 17.43 -0.82 15.84
C HIS A 33 18.11 -1.16 17.16
N ALA A 34 17.38 -1.06 18.29
CA ALA A 34 17.88 -1.52 19.58
C ALA A 34 18.27 -3.00 19.57
N LYS A 35 17.48 -3.86 18.89
CA LYS A 35 17.85 -5.27 18.73
C LYS A 35 19.15 -5.43 17.94
N TYR A 36 19.31 -4.70 16.83
CA TYR A 36 20.53 -4.73 16.03
C TYR A 36 21.77 -4.34 16.83
N LEU A 37 21.70 -3.26 17.61
CA LEU A 37 22.83 -2.81 18.45
C LEU A 37 23.26 -3.87 19.46
N LEU A 38 22.30 -4.60 20.02
CA LEU A 38 22.55 -5.66 21.00
C LEU A 38 23.03 -6.95 20.33
N ASP A 39 22.42 -7.36 19.22
CA ASP A 39 22.82 -8.56 18.45
C ASP A 39 24.23 -8.43 17.88
N SER A 40 24.59 -7.23 17.44
CA SER A 40 25.90 -6.94 16.83
C SER A 40 27.00 -6.68 17.88
N GLY A 41 26.65 -6.56 19.16
CA GLY A 41 27.59 -6.24 20.22
C GLY A 41 28.06 -4.78 20.26
N LEU A 42 27.45 -3.88 19.45
CA LEU A 42 27.74 -2.44 19.49
C LEU A 42 27.37 -1.80 20.84
N VAL A 43 26.39 -2.39 21.54
CA VAL A 43 26.07 -2.08 22.93
C VAL A 43 26.21 -3.37 23.74
N PRO A 44 27.12 -3.42 24.73
CA PRO A 44 27.29 -4.59 25.57
C PRO A 44 25.99 -5.00 26.27
N CYS A 45 25.68 -6.30 26.29
CA CYS A 45 24.52 -6.82 27.00
C CYS A 45 24.72 -8.28 27.40
N HIS A 46 23.96 -8.71 28.42
CA HIS A 46 23.78 -10.10 28.76
C HIS A 46 22.56 -10.65 28.02
N ASP A 47 22.79 -11.65 27.16
CA ASP A 47 21.76 -12.32 26.38
C ASP A 47 21.41 -13.68 26.99
N SER A 48 20.20 -13.81 27.50
CA SER A 48 19.68 -15.05 28.09
C SER A 48 19.18 -16.08 27.07
N GLY A 49 19.10 -15.74 25.78
CA GLY A 49 18.57 -16.58 24.71
C GLY A 49 17.05 -16.78 24.73
N LYS A 50 16.33 -16.24 25.73
CA LYS A 50 14.88 -16.40 25.88
C LYS A 50 14.11 -15.70 24.76
N LYS A 51 12.91 -16.21 24.44
CA LYS A 51 12.01 -15.57 23.45
C LYS A 51 11.55 -14.18 23.87
N THR A 52 11.29 -13.99 25.16
CA THR A 52 10.88 -12.72 25.76
C THR A 52 11.86 -12.33 26.86
N ARG A 53 12.01 -11.02 27.12
CA ARG A 53 12.95 -10.49 28.14
C ARG A 53 14.38 -11.03 27.94
N ARG A 54 14.82 -11.10 26.68
CA ARG A 54 16.07 -11.73 26.24
C ARG A 54 17.32 -11.02 26.75
N TYR A 55 17.34 -9.68 26.67
CA TYR A 55 18.53 -8.87 26.92
C TYR A 55 18.42 -8.07 28.22
N THR A 56 19.51 -8.08 28.97
CA THR A 56 19.78 -7.21 30.13
C THR A 56 21.02 -6.38 29.84
N ILE A 57 20.93 -5.06 30.00
CA ILE A 57 21.96 -4.10 29.59
C ILE A 57 22.35 -3.31 30.84
N GLN A 58 23.64 -3.21 31.15
CA GLN A 58 24.05 -2.41 32.30
C GLN A 58 23.79 -0.93 32.02
N THR A 59 23.31 -0.19 33.02
CA THR A 59 22.95 1.22 32.79
C THR A 59 24.15 2.06 32.38
N ARG A 60 25.33 1.77 32.93
CA ARG A 60 26.60 2.40 32.54
C ARG A 60 26.92 2.22 31.05
N ASP A 61 26.59 1.07 30.46
CA ASP A 61 26.87 0.76 29.06
C ASP A 61 25.92 1.53 28.15
N VAL A 62 24.67 1.75 28.60
CA VAL A 62 23.71 2.64 27.92
C VAL A 62 24.17 4.09 27.96
N VAL A 63 24.63 4.59 29.11
CA VAL A 63 25.16 5.96 29.22
C VAL A 63 26.38 6.14 28.30
N THR A 64 27.31 5.19 28.33
CA THR A 64 28.49 5.19 27.44
C THR A 64 28.08 5.23 25.97
N PHE A 65 27.12 4.39 25.58
CA PHE A 65 26.57 4.38 24.23
C PHE A 65 25.93 5.73 23.85
N LEU A 66 25.17 6.35 24.74
CA LEU A 66 24.50 7.61 24.43
C LEU A 66 25.52 8.72 24.19
N CYS A 67 26.55 8.83 25.04
CA CYS A 67 27.62 9.79 24.87
C CYS A 67 28.40 9.53 23.57
N ASP A 68 28.91 8.30 23.37
CA ASP A 68 29.72 7.97 22.19
C ASP A 68 28.93 8.07 20.88
N ARG A 69 27.60 7.85 20.90
CA ARG A 69 26.76 8.03 19.72
C ARG A 69 26.64 9.50 19.29
N GLU A 70 26.73 10.45 20.23
CA GLU A 70 26.72 11.87 19.87
C GLU A 70 28.00 12.26 19.13
N ASP A 71 29.15 11.77 19.60
CA ASP A 71 30.45 12.05 19.00
C ASP A 71 30.70 11.23 17.72
N ASN A 72 30.22 9.97 17.68
CA ASN A 72 30.48 9.00 16.62
C ASN A 72 29.18 8.39 16.04
N PRO A 73 28.29 9.19 15.42
CA PRO A 73 26.99 8.70 14.96
C PRO A 73 27.07 7.62 13.88
N ASP A 74 28.09 7.65 13.02
CA ASP A 74 28.23 6.67 11.93
C ASP A 74 28.58 5.26 12.44
N LYS A 75 29.24 5.13 13.59
CA LYS A 75 29.55 3.83 14.23
C LYS A 75 28.28 3.02 14.55
N TYR A 76 27.19 3.72 14.88
CA TYR A 76 25.92 3.13 15.31
C TYR A 76 24.86 3.13 14.21
N LYS A 77 25.26 3.47 12.98
CA LYS A 77 24.35 3.54 11.85
C LYS A 77 23.89 2.15 11.45
N ALA A 78 22.58 2.00 11.25
CA ALA A 78 22.03 0.74 10.77
C ALA A 78 22.56 0.41 9.37
N PRO A 79 22.91 -0.86 9.08
CA PRO A 79 23.32 -1.27 7.75
C PRO A 79 22.19 -1.10 6.75
N LYS A 80 22.55 -0.82 5.48
CA LYS A 80 21.60 -0.78 4.36
C LYS A 80 20.82 -2.10 4.32
N GLY A 81 19.49 -2.03 4.41
CA GLY A 81 18.65 -3.22 4.44
C GLY A 81 18.04 -3.56 5.80
N LEU A 82 18.54 -3.05 6.93
CA LEU A 82 18.00 -3.37 8.26
C LEU A 82 16.50 -3.02 8.39
N TYR A 83 16.10 -1.91 7.76
CA TYR A 83 14.70 -1.46 7.72
C TYR A 83 13.91 -2.03 6.53
N ILE A 84 14.59 -2.69 5.59
CA ILE A 84 13.97 -3.34 4.44
C ILE A 84 13.41 -4.69 4.91
N GLY A 85 12.17 -4.69 5.39
CA GLY A 85 11.43 -5.94 5.65
C GLY A 85 10.43 -5.85 6.79
N ASN A 86 9.27 -6.48 6.58
CA ASN A 86 8.12 -6.64 7.47
C ASN A 86 7.23 -5.41 7.75
N SER A 87 7.00 -4.52 6.76
CA SER A 87 5.59 -4.15 6.55
C SER A 87 4.89 -5.46 6.27
N GLY A 88 3.87 -5.85 7.04
CA GLY A 88 3.12 -7.10 6.88
C GLY A 88 2.45 -7.20 5.50
N LYS A 89 3.25 -7.27 4.43
CA LYS A 89 2.84 -7.73 3.12
C LYS A 89 2.55 -9.19 3.37
N ALA A 90 1.30 -9.46 3.76
CA ALA A 90 0.71 -10.77 3.68
C ALA A 90 1.29 -11.41 2.43
N LYS A 91 1.92 -12.60 2.59
CA LYS A 91 2.29 -13.43 1.44
C LYS A 91 1.12 -13.30 0.47
N ARG A 92 1.34 -12.70 -0.70
CA ARG A 92 0.30 -12.56 -1.71
C ARG A 92 -0.20 -13.97 -1.92
N ARG A 93 -1.35 -14.32 -1.32
CA ARG A 93 -2.02 -15.58 -1.62
C ARG A 93 -2.19 -15.51 -3.13
N ARG A 94 -1.57 -16.44 -3.85
CA ARG A 94 -1.93 -16.64 -5.26
C ARG A 94 -3.42 -16.88 -5.21
N SER A 95 -4.16 -15.91 -5.71
CA SER A 95 -5.60 -16.00 -5.79
C SER A 95 -5.84 -17.07 -6.83
N THR A 96 -6.29 -18.27 -6.43
CA THR A 96 -6.79 -19.31 -7.35
C THR A 96 -8.10 -18.88 -8.02
N THR A 97 -8.33 -17.57 -8.15
CA THR A 97 -9.55 -17.05 -8.78
C THR A 97 -9.25 -16.87 -10.24
N GLU A 98 -10.05 -17.52 -11.07
CA GLU A 98 -10.08 -17.33 -12.51
C GLU A 98 -9.96 -15.85 -12.89
N ILE A 99 -8.93 -15.53 -13.65
CA ILE A 99 -8.74 -14.23 -14.28
C ILE A 99 -9.33 -14.34 -15.67
N ILE A 100 -10.48 -13.67 -15.85
CA ILE A 100 -11.17 -13.58 -17.13
C ILE A 100 -10.63 -12.37 -17.89
N ARG A 101 -10.06 -12.64 -19.07
CA ARG A 101 -9.53 -11.63 -19.99
C ARG A 101 -10.43 -11.52 -21.21
N PHE A 102 -10.56 -10.30 -21.70
CA PHE A 102 -11.31 -9.98 -22.89
C PHE A 102 -10.36 -9.36 -23.92
N HIS A 103 -10.45 -9.83 -25.16
CA HIS A 103 -9.56 -9.49 -26.25
C HIS A 103 -10.37 -9.02 -27.46
N PHE A 104 -11.02 -7.88 -27.34
CA PHE A 104 -11.81 -7.32 -28.45
C PHE A 104 -10.91 -6.72 -29.54
N THR A 105 -11.28 -6.98 -30.79
CA THR A 105 -10.75 -6.28 -31.97
C THR A 105 -11.25 -4.84 -32.02
N GLU A 106 -10.67 -3.99 -32.88
CA GLU A 106 -11.12 -2.59 -33.01
C GLU A 106 -12.60 -2.44 -33.45
N PRO A 107 -13.12 -3.26 -34.39
CA PRO A 107 -14.55 -3.25 -34.70
C PRO A 107 -15.43 -3.63 -33.51
N GLU A 108 -15.03 -4.63 -32.72
CA GLU A 108 -15.77 -5.06 -31.53
C GLU A 108 -15.71 -4.03 -30.41
N LYS A 109 -14.60 -3.29 -30.26
CA LYS A 109 -14.56 -2.14 -29.33
C LYS A 109 -15.53 -1.04 -29.74
N THR A 110 -15.69 -0.83 -31.04
CA THR A 110 -16.67 0.13 -31.56
C THR A 110 -18.10 -0.32 -31.25
N GLY A 111 -18.39 -1.62 -31.33
CA GLY A 111 -19.68 -2.18 -30.90
C GLY A 111 -19.88 -2.08 -29.38
N LEU A 112 -18.86 -2.40 -28.59
CA LEU A 112 -18.89 -2.26 -27.13
C LEU A 112 -19.10 -0.80 -26.69
N TYR A 113 -18.51 0.15 -27.39
CA TYR A 113 -18.74 1.58 -27.19
C TYR A 113 -20.23 1.91 -27.33
N LYS A 114 -20.90 1.40 -28.39
CA LYS A 114 -22.33 1.62 -28.60
C LYS A 114 -23.19 1.02 -27.50
N GLU A 115 -22.79 -0.12 -26.94
CA GLU A 115 -23.52 -0.72 -25.81
C GLU A 115 -23.41 0.16 -24.55
N TRP A 116 -22.22 0.68 -24.26
CA TRP A 116 -22.03 1.64 -23.17
C TRP A 116 -22.77 2.96 -23.42
N GLU A 117 -22.81 3.44 -24.66
CA GLU A 117 -23.59 4.61 -25.05
C GLU A 117 -25.09 4.39 -24.83
N ARG A 118 -25.62 3.21 -25.20
CA ARG A 118 -27.00 2.82 -24.95
C ARG A 118 -27.32 2.80 -23.45
N LEU A 119 -26.44 2.24 -22.63
CA LEU A 119 -26.62 2.17 -21.17
C LEU A 119 -26.51 3.54 -20.48
N ALA A 120 -25.75 4.46 -21.07
CA ALA A 120 -25.58 5.82 -20.57
C ALA A 120 -26.58 6.82 -21.17
N ALA A 121 -27.52 6.37 -22.01
CA ALA A 121 -28.42 7.25 -22.76
C ALA A 121 -29.26 8.16 -21.85
N ASP A 122 -29.74 7.63 -20.72
CA ASP A 122 -30.57 8.34 -19.75
C ASP A 122 -29.77 9.21 -18.77
N TYR A 123 -28.43 9.17 -18.84
CA TYR A 123 -27.55 9.97 -18.00
C TYR A 123 -27.23 11.31 -18.64
N ASP A 124 -27.06 12.34 -17.81
CA ASP A 124 -26.59 13.66 -18.25
C ASP A 124 -25.16 13.59 -18.82
N ASN A 125 -24.79 14.59 -19.60
CA ASN A 125 -23.46 14.70 -20.22
C ASN A 125 -22.33 14.80 -19.20
N LEU A 126 -22.64 15.19 -17.96
CA LEU A 126 -21.68 15.34 -16.88
C LEU A 126 -22.14 14.55 -15.65
N LEU A 127 -21.53 13.40 -15.42
CA LEU A 127 -21.91 12.46 -14.38
C LEU A 127 -21.25 12.80 -13.05
N THR A 128 -22.02 12.67 -11.97
CA THR A 128 -21.48 12.62 -10.62
C THR A 128 -20.81 11.27 -10.35
N THR A 129 -20.06 11.18 -9.26
CA THR A 129 -19.47 9.90 -8.84
C THR A 129 -20.54 8.84 -8.52
N SER A 130 -21.73 9.25 -8.08
CA SER A 130 -22.85 8.34 -7.84
C SER A 130 -23.34 7.73 -9.14
N ASP A 131 -23.56 8.57 -10.15
CA ASP A 131 -24.03 8.15 -11.48
C ASP A 131 -23.05 7.17 -12.14
N VAL A 132 -21.74 7.44 -12.06
CA VAL A 132 -20.72 6.52 -12.59
C VAL A 132 -20.67 5.21 -11.80
N THR A 133 -20.90 5.26 -10.48
CA THR A 133 -20.97 4.06 -9.63
C THR A 133 -22.15 3.19 -10.04
N GLU A 134 -23.30 3.81 -10.28
CA GLU A 134 -24.52 3.12 -10.73
C GLU A 134 -24.36 2.54 -12.13
N LEU A 135 -23.86 3.33 -13.08
CA LEU A 135 -23.65 2.92 -14.48
C LEU A 135 -22.69 1.72 -14.58
N THR A 136 -21.55 1.80 -13.89
CA THR A 136 -20.43 0.86 -14.08
C THR A 136 -20.33 -0.23 -13.00
N GLY A 137 -20.97 -0.03 -11.85
CA GLY A 137 -20.86 -0.91 -10.67
C GLY A 137 -19.53 -0.79 -9.91
N TYR A 138 -18.64 0.15 -10.25
CA TYR A 138 -17.40 0.38 -9.51
C TYR A 138 -17.57 1.37 -8.39
N SER A 139 -16.80 1.20 -7.30
CA SER A 139 -16.86 2.12 -6.17
C SER A 139 -16.34 3.52 -6.52
N ALA A 140 -16.87 4.53 -5.82
CA ALA A 140 -16.39 5.91 -5.85
C ALA A 140 -14.86 6.03 -5.69
N GLN A 141 -14.25 5.20 -4.83
CA GLN A 141 -12.80 5.16 -4.64
C GLN A 141 -12.04 4.70 -5.89
N SER A 142 -12.60 3.74 -6.64
CA SER A 142 -11.99 3.27 -7.89
C SER A 142 -12.04 4.35 -8.96
N ILE A 143 -13.19 5.03 -9.08
CA ILE A 143 -13.40 6.14 -10.01
C ILE A 143 -12.42 7.29 -9.68
N GLN A 144 -12.36 7.71 -8.41
CA GLN A 144 -11.41 8.74 -7.97
C GLN A 144 -9.96 8.34 -8.26
N ARG A 145 -9.59 7.07 -8.04
CA ARG A 145 -8.25 6.56 -8.34
C ARG A 145 -7.94 6.68 -9.84
N TRP A 146 -8.87 6.32 -10.72
CA TRP A 146 -8.68 6.42 -12.16
C TRP A 146 -8.50 7.87 -12.62
N CYS A 147 -9.30 8.79 -12.08
CA CYS A 147 -9.14 10.23 -12.34
C CYS A 147 -7.79 10.77 -11.83
N ASN A 148 -7.35 10.34 -10.63
CA ASN A 148 -6.07 10.75 -10.06
C ASN A 148 -4.88 10.23 -10.88
N GLN A 149 -4.99 9.01 -11.41
CA GLN A 149 -3.98 8.41 -12.29
C GLN A 149 -4.01 8.97 -13.71
N LYS A 150 -4.91 9.91 -14.02
CA LYS A 150 -5.09 10.50 -15.35
C LYS A 150 -5.39 9.46 -16.43
N ILE A 151 -6.05 8.36 -16.05
CA ILE A 151 -6.49 7.32 -16.98
C ILE A 151 -7.96 7.46 -17.37
N LEU A 152 -8.74 8.16 -16.55
CA LEU A 152 -10.10 8.59 -16.80
C LEU A 152 -10.12 10.12 -16.70
N VAL A 153 -10.76 10.81 -17.64
CA VAL A 153 -10.89 12.26 -17.58
C VAL A 153 -12.02 12.61 -16.62
N GLY A 154 -11.71 13.44 -15.63
CA GLY A 154 -12.67 13.94 -14.67
C GLY A 154 -12.20 15.27 -14.09
N PHE A 155 -13.16 16.11 -13.71
CA PHE A 155 -12.94 17.46 -13.23
C PHE A 155 -13.41 17.60 -11.78
N GLN A 156 -12.68 18.40 -11.01
CA GLN A 156 -13.09 18.78 -9.67
C GLN A 156 -13.75 20.16 -9.75
N ILE A 157 -15.05 20.21 -9.49
CA ILE A 157 -15.82 21.46 -9.49
C ILE A 157 -16.46 21.62 -8.10
N ARG A 158 -16.06 22.67 -7.37
CA ARG A 158 -16.56 22.96 -6.02
C ARG A 158 -16.49 21.76 -5.06
N GLY A 159 -15.38 21.01 -5.11
CA GLY A 159 -15.15 19.83 -4.27
C GLY A 159 -15.91 18.57 -4.69
N LYS A 160 -16.61 18.59 -5.83
CA LYS A 160 -17.28 17.42 -6.40
C LYS A 160 -16.52 16.92 -7.63
N LEU A 161 -16.27 15.61 -7.68
CA LEU A 161 -15.75 14.96 -8.88
C LEU A 161 -16.88 14.75 -9.88
N LEU A 162 -16.68 15.29 -11.07
CA LEU A 162 -17.57 15.17 -12.22
C LEU A 162 -16.82 14.52 -13.38
N VAL A 163 -17.48 13.58 -14.05
CA VAL A 163 -16.91 12.78 -15.15
C VAL A 163 -17.76 12.98 -16.40
N PRO A 164 -17.21 13.47 -17.51
CA PRO A 164 -17.96 13.55 -18.76
C PRO A 164 -18.45 12.17 -19.20
N ARG A 165 -19.69 12.10 -19.67
CA ARG A 165 -20.31 10.86 -20.19
C ARG A 165 -19.48 10.21 -21.27
N LEU A 166 -19.01 11.00 -22.22
CA LEU A 166 -18.12 10.55 -23.29
C LEU A 166 -16.87 9.87 -22.71
N SER A 167 -16.23 10.49 -21.70
CA SER A 167 -15.00 9.98 -21.14
C SER A 167 -15.16 8.62 -20.46
N ILE A 168 -16.27 8.40 -19.74
CA ILE A 168 -16.48 7.11 -19.09
C ILE A 168 -16.84 6.01 -20.11
N ILE A 169 -17.62 6.32 -21.15
CA ILE A 169 -17.94 5.38 -22.24
C ILE A 169 -16.66 4.95 -22.97
N GLU A 170 -15.84 5.91 -23.41
CA GLU A 170 -14.55 5.64 -24.06
C GLU A 170 -13.63 4.80 -23.18
N PHE A 171 -13.55 5.13 -21.89
CA PHE A 171 -12.75 4.38 -20.94
C PHE A 171 -13.22 2.93 -20.81
N MET A 172 -14.54 2.72 -20.65
CA MET A 172 -15.14 1.41 -20.41
C MET A 172 -15.09 0.49 -21.64
N ALA A 173 -15.17 1.05 -22.85
CA ALA A 173 -14.97 0.31 -24.09
C ALA A 173 -13.49 0.06 -24.42
N GLY A 174 -12.57 0.79 -23.78
CA GLY A 174 -11.15 0.74 -24.05
C GLY A 174 -10.40 -0.44 -23.40
N ASN A 175 -9.19 -0.69 -23.90
CA ASN A 175 -8.29 -1.74 -23.42
C ASN A 175 -8.04 -1.70 -21.90
N ARG A 176 -7.97 -0.49 -21.32
CA ARG A 176 -7.68 -0.34 -19.89
C ARG A 176 -8.79 -0.92 -19.02
N ALA A 177 -10.05 -0.67 -19.37
CA ALA A 177 -11.18 -1.18 -18.60
C ALA A 177 -11.39 -2.69 -18.81
N THR A 178 -11.31 -3.16 -20.06
CA THR A 178 -11.48 -4.58 -20.37
C THR A 178 -10.36 -5.45 -19.78
N ALA A 179 -9.15 -4.88 -19.60
CA ALA A 179 -8.03 -5.52 -18.91
C ALA A 179 -8.08 -5.48 -17.37
N ILE A 180 -9.07 -4.81 -16.75
CA ILE A 180 -9.19 -4.78 -15.28
C ILE A 180 -9.31 -6.22 -14.75
N ALA A 181 -8.40 -6.63 -13.86
CA ALA A 181 -8.37 -7.98 -13.31
C ALA A 181 -9.57 -8.28 -12.39
N ARG A 182 -9.99 -7.30 -11.60
CA ARG A 182 -11.15 -7.40 -10.69
C ARG A 182 -12.25 -6.47 -11.16
N LYS A 183 -13.09 -6.97 -12.06
CA LYS A 183 -14.23 -6.22 -12.60
C LYS A 183 -15.37 -6.17 -11.58
N SER A 184 -16.17 -5.11 -11.61
CA SER A 184 -17.46 -5.11 -10.92
C SER A 184 -18.34 -6.21 -11.51
N PRO A 185 -19.31 -6.78 -10.77
CA PRO A 185 -20.23 -7.78 -11.31
C PRO A 185 -20.94 -7.28 -12.57
N LYS A 186 -21.45 -6.04 -12.55
CA LYS A 186 -22.14 -5.40 -13.69
C LYS A 186 -21.25 -5.30 -14.94
N HIS A 187 -20.00 -4.85 -14.77
CA HIS A 187 -19.06 -4.78 -15.90
C HIS A 187 -18.69 -6.17 -16.41
N LEU A 188 -18.44 -7.14 -15.51
CA LEU A 188 -18.08 -8.50 -15.90
C LEU A 188 -19.20 -9.18 -16.69
N GLU A 189 -20.44 -9.04 -16.24
CA GLU A 189 -21.62 -9.61 -16.90
C GLU A 189 -21.83 -9.00 -18.29
N LEU A 190 -21.76 -7.67 -18.40
CA LEU A 190 -21.85 -6.98 -19.69
C LEU A 190 -20.81 -7.50 -20.70
N LEU A 191 -19.54 -7.60 -20.28
CA LEU A 191 -18.49 -8.09 -21.18
C LEU A 191 -18.66 -9.56 -21.55
N ARG A 192 -19.18 -10.40 -20.63
CA ARG A 192 -19.47 -11.80 -20.92
C ARG A 192 -20.57 -11.94 -21.98
N THR A 193 -21.66 -11.20 -21.81
CA THR A 193 -22.77 -11.20 -22.77
C THR A 193 -22.30 -10.69 -24.12
N TYR A 194 -21.60 -9.55 -24.14
CA TYR A 194 -21.07 -8.97 -25.39
C TYR A 194 -20.09 -9.89 -26.10
N ALA A 195 -19.21 -10.59 -25.36
CA ALA A 195 -18.23 -11.50 -25.94
C ALA A 195 -18.86 -12.74 -26.61
N GLN A 196 -20.12 -13.11 -26.31
CA GLN A 196 -20.82 -14.22 -26.98
C GLN A 196 -21.14 -13.90 -28.45
N GLU A 197 -21.25 -12.62 -28.78
CA GLU A 197 -21.55 -12.13 -30.13
C GLU A 197 -20.27 -11.77 -30.91
N CYS A 198 -19.10 -11.93 -30.28
CA CYS A 198 -17.79 -11.60 -30.83
C CYS A 198 -17.09 -12.84 -31.44
N HIS A 199 -15.90 -12.65 -32.01
CA HIS A 199 -15.09 -13.74 -32.53
C HIS A 199 -14.71 -14.79 -31.48
N GLU A 200 -14.42 -16.00 -31.95
CA GLU A 200 -13.91 -17.09 -31.12
C GLU A 200 -12.55 -16.70 -30.52
N GLY A 201 -12.47 -16.67 -29.18
CA GLY A 201 -11.27 -16.23 -28.45
C GLY A 201 -11.36 -14.82 -27.86
N ALA A 202 -12.47 -14.08 -28.10
CA ALA A 202 -12.72 -12.78 -27.49
C ALA A 202 -12.74 -12.82 -25.94
N MET A 203 -12.99 -14.00 -25.34
CA MET A 203 -12.92 -14.25 -23.91
C MET A 203 -12.01 -15.44 -23.60
N THR A 204 -11.06 -15.26 -22.68
CA THR A 204 -10.19 -16.32 -22.18
C THR A 204 -10.20 -16.40 -20.66
N ILE A 205 -10.12 -17.62 -20.13
CA ILE A 205 -10.08 -17.89 -18.69
C ILE A 205 -8.68 -18.42 -18.36
N THR A 206 -8.03 -17.80 -17.38
CA THR A 206 -6.70 -18.21 -16.88
C THR A 206 -6.74 -18.38 -15.36
N TYR A 207 -5.89 -19.27 -14.83
CA TYR A 207 -5.83 -19.61 -13.39
C TYR A 207 -4.57 -19.06 -12.72
#